data_AF-A0A958J7Y6-F1
#
_entry.id   AF-A0A958J7Y6-F1
#
_cell.length_a   1.000
_cell.length_b   1.000
_cell.length_c   1.000
_cell.angle_alpha   90.00
_cell.angle_beta   90.00
_cell.angle_gamma   90.00
#
_symmetry.space_group_name_H-M   'P 1'
#
loop_
_entity.id
_entity.type
_entity.pdbx_description
1 polymer ?
#
loop_
_entity_poly.entity_id
_entity_poly.type
_entity_poly.pdbx_seq_one_letter_code
_entity_poly.pdbx_strand_id
1 'polypeptide(L)'
;GSKMTRLSKEDGTHRISFSPDARYYFDTYSNIRTMPSLALYQNDGKRKLVLAEPRPELLAKFDMQYPEHFTIPAEDGFPMPAEILKPRDFDPGKRYPVIYYIYGGPAAPTVFDAWRGTSL
;
A
#
# COMPACT_ATOMS: atom_id res chain seq x y z
N GLY A 1 -2.42 26.47 9.84
CA GLY A 1 -1.63 25.83 10.92
C GLY A 1 -0.28 25.44 10.35
N SER A 2 0.81 25.66 11.09
CA SER A 2 2.19 25.52 10.60
C SER A 2 2.90 24.23 11.06
N LYS A 3 2.22 23.35 11.79
CA LYS A 3 2.82 22.12 12.33
C LYS A 3 1.88 20.94 12.16
N MET A 4 2.05 20.21 11.06
CA MET A 4 1.40 18.92 10.86
C MET A 4 2.19 17.83 11.59
N THR A 5 1.50 16.84 12.16
CA THR A 5 2.12 15.71 12.86
C THR A 5 1.54 14.41 12.33
N ARG A 6 2.41 13.48 11.95
CA ARG A 6 2.02 12.13 11.54
C ARG A 6 1.57 11.36 12.78
N LEU A 7 0.35 10.81 12.76
CA LEU A 7 -0.20 9.98 13.84
C LEU A 7 -0.07 8.48 13.54
N SER A 8 -0.09 8.09 12.26
CA SER A 8 0.16 6.71 11.83
C SER A 8 1.61 6.30 12.13
N LYS A 9 1.82 5.02 12.46
CA LYS A 9 3.15 4.50 12.80
C LYS A 9 3.75 3.67 11.68
N GLU A 10 2.91 2.86 11.05
CA GLU A 10 3.28 1.92 10.02
C GLU A 10 3.44 2.64 8.67
N ASP A 11 4.39 2.19 7.85
CA ASP A 11 4.51 2.65 6.46
C ASP A 11 3.56 1.88 5.56
N GLY A 12 2.92 2.59 4.64
CA GLY A 12 1.87 2.07 3.77
C GLY A 12 0.70 3.05 3.68
N THR A 13 -0.45 2.53 3.26
CA THR A 13 -1.63 3.33 3.02
C THR A 13 -2.60 3.21 4.20
N HIS A 14 -2.96 4.37 4.75
CA HIS A 14 -3.94 4.51 5.82
C HIS A 14 -5.18 5.22 5.28
N ARG A 15 -6.36 4.67 5.54
CA ARG A 15 -7.64 5.31 5.26
C ARG A 15 -8.40 5.47 6.56
N ILE A 16 -8.57 6.73 6.98
CA ILE A 16 -9.15 7.05 8.28
C ILE A 16 -10.55 7.64 8.19
N SER A 17 -11.34 7.44 9.23
CA SER A 17 -12.62 8.10 9.45
C SER A 17 -12.73 8.49 10.93
N PHE A 18 -12.92 9.78 11.20
CA PHE A 18 -13.07 10.29 12.56
C PHE A 18 -14.49 10.10 13.07
N SER A 19 -14.63 9.91 14.39
CA SER A 19 -15.90 10.08 15.08
C SER A 19 -16.42 11.53 14.91
N PRO A 20 -17.74 11.78 14.98
CA PRO A 20 -18.29 13.13 14.83
C PRO A 20 -17.71 14.17 15.79
N ASP A 21 -17.27 13.73 16.98
CA ASP A 21 -16.64 14.55 18.02
C ASP A 21 -15.10 14.60 17.92
N ALA A 22 -14.53 13.99 16.89
CA ALA A 22 -13.08 13.90 16.62
C ALA A 22 -12.24 13.35 17.79
N ARG A 23 -12.84 12.58 18.72
CA ARG A 23 -12.12 11.94 19.82
C ARG A 23 -11.43 10.65 19.41
N TYR A 24 -11.96 9.98 18.40
CA TYR A 24 -11.46 8.70 17.90
C TYR A 24 -11.43 8.70 16.38
N TYR A 25 -10.65 7.78 15.81
CA TYR A 25 -10.74 7.45 14.40
C TYR A 25 -10.57 5.96 14.17
N PHE A 26 -11.29 5.45 13.18
CA PHE A 26 -10.98 4.16 12.58
C PHE A 26 -9.84 4.34 11.58
N ASP A 27 -8.94 3.38 11.53
CA ASP A 27 -7.85 3.30 10.57
C ASP A 27 -7.93 1.95 9.85
N THR A 28 -8.13 2.01 8.54
CA THR A 28 -7.91 0.86 7.66
C THR A 28 -6.51 0.99 7.08
N TYR A 29 -5.62 0.08 7.46
CA TYR A 29 -4.22 0.09 7.07
C TYR A 29 -3.89 -1.12 6.20
N SER A 30 -3.05 -0.93 5.18
CA SER A 30 -2.35 -2.02 4.50
C SER A 30 -1.07 -1.52 3.85
N ASN A 31 -0.20 -2.45 3.49
CA ASN A 31 0.93 -2.21 2.60
C ASN A 31 0.99 -3.34 1.56
N ILE A 32 1.91 -3.25 0.61
CA ILE A 32 2.01 -4.22 -0.49
C ILE A 32 2.16 -5.68 -0.02
N ARG A 33 2.69 -5.91 1.20
CA ARG A 33 2.94 -7.25 1.77
C ARG A 33 1.96 -7.65 2.88
N THR A 34 1.19 -6.70 3.42
CA THR A 34 0.39 -6.88 4.63
C THR A 34 -1.07 -6.70 4.29
N MET A 35 -1.86 -7.76 4.50
CA MET A 35 -3.31 -7.71 4.31
C MET A 35 -3.96 -6.60 5.16
N PRO A 36 -5.11 -6.07 4.74
CA PRO A 36 -5.75 -4.97 5.44
C PRO A 36 -6.09 -5.31 6.89
N SER A 37 -5.85 -4.35 7.78
CA SER A 37 -6.32 -4.36 9.17
C SER A 37 -7.32 -3.23 9.41
N LEU A 38 -8.09 -3.36 10.48
CA LEU A 38 -8.96 -2.30 10.98
C LEU A 38 -8.72 -2.13 12.47
N ALA A 39 -8.36 -0.91 12.88
CA ALA A 39 -8.16 -0.59 14.29
C ALA A 39 -8.78 0.77 14.66
N LEU A 40 -9.13 0.91 15.93
CA LEU A 40 -9.62 2.13 16.55
C LEU A 40 -8.47 2.82 17.29
N TYR A 41 -8.32 4.11 17.06
CA TYR A 41 -7.33 4.97 17.69
C TYR A 41 -8.00 6.14 18.39
N GLN A 42 -7.34 6.69 19.41
CA GLN A 42 -7.62 8.03 19.91
C GLN A 42 -7.07 9.08 18.94
N ASN A 43 -7.59 10.31 19.02
CA ASN A 43 -7.15 11.43 18.18
C ASN A 43 -5.68 11.87 18.37
N ASP A 44 -4.99 11.34 19.38
CA ASP A 44 -3.55 11.51 19.60
C ASP A 44 -2.69 10.41 18.94
N GLY A 45 -3.29 9.48 18.21
CA GLY A 45 -2.61 8.35 17.56
C GLY A 45 -2.39 7.14 18.48
N LYS A 46 -2.93 7.13 19.70
CA LYS A 46 -2.87 5.97 20.58
C LYS A 46 -3.89 4.91 20.17
N ARG A 47 -3.40 3.72 19.78
CA ARG A 47 -4.26 2.56 19.46
C ARG A 47 -5.06 2.12 20.69
N LYS A 48 -6.37 1.97 20.52
CA LYS A 48 -7.30 1.53 21.57
C LYS A 48 -7.68 0.06 21.43
N LEU A 49 -8.00 -0.36 20.22
CA LEU A 49 -8.52 -1.69 19.93
C LEU A 49 -8.20 -2.06 18.49
N VAL A 50 -7.85 -3.32 18.26
CA VAL A 50 -7.85 -3.89 16.90
C VAL A 50 -9.19 -4.59 16.70
N LEU A 51 -9.90 -4.21 15.64
CA LEU A 51 -11.20 -4.78 15.28
C LEU A 51 -11.05 -5.93 14.28
N ALA A 52 -10.08 -5.82 13.38
CA ALA A 52 -9.72 -6.88 12.45
C ALA A 52 -8.20 -6.91 12.28
N GLU A 53 -7.61 -8.04 12.64
CA GLU A 53 -6.20 -8.34 12.36
C GLU A 53 -6.03 -8.76 10.88
N PRO A 54 -4.86 -8.49 10.26
CA PRO A 54 -4.50 -9.13 9.01
C PRO A 54 -4.59 -10.66 9.13
N ARG A 55 -5.00 -11.34 8.05
CA ARG A 55 -5.19 -12.79 8.01
C ARG A 55 -4.27 -13.50 7.03
N PRO A 56 -2.94 -13.41 7.20
CA PRO A 56 -1.97 -14.00 6.26
C PRO A 56 -2.10 -15.52 6.13
N GLU A 57 -2.67 -16.20 7.13
CA GLU A 57 -2.95 -17.64 7.09
C GLU A 57 -3.87 -18.05 5.93
N LEU A 58 -4.74 -17.15 5.47
CA LEU A 58 -5.59 -17.39 4.29
C LEU A 58 -4.77 -17.50 3.01
N LEU A 59 -3.56 -16.95 3.03
CA LEU A 59 -2.62 -16.95 1.92
C LEU A 59 -1.51 -17.99 2.06
N ALA A 60 -1.43 -18.71 3.17
CA ALA A 60 -0.33 -19.63 3.43
C ALA A 60 -0.16 -20.72 2.36
N LYS A 61 -1.25 -21.10 1.69
CA LYS A 61 -1.25 -22.07 0.57
C LYS A 61 -0.94 -21.46 -0.79
N PHE A 62 -1.02 -20.14 -0.90
CA PHE A 62 -0.76 -19.40 -2.11
C PHE A 62 0.66 -18.87 -2.01
N ASP A 63 1.52 -19.33 -2.90
CA ASP A 63 2.90 -18.87 -2.99
C ASP A 63 2.92 -17.44 -3.58
N MET A 64 2.45 -16.46 -2.79
CA MET A 64 2.20 -15.09 -3.24
C MET A 64 3.52 -14.36 -3.55
N GLN A 65 3.58 -13.76 -4.72
CA GLN A 65 4.63 -12.79 -5.07
C GLN A 65 4.11 -11.37 -4.89
N TYR A 66 5.00 -10.45 -4.55
CA TYR A 66 4.69 -9.04 -4.36
C TYR A 66 5.51 -8.18 -5.31
N PRO A 67 4.93 -7.15 -5.94
CA PRO A 67 5.68 -6.25 -6.79
C PRO A 67 6.78 -5.51 -6.02
N GLU A 68 7.81 -5.08 -6.74
CA GLU A 68 8.82 -4.14 -6.26
C GLU A 68 8.48 -2.73 -6.76
N HIS A 69 8.52 -1.74 -5.87
CA HIS A 69 8.36 -0.34 -6.23
C HIS A 69 9.69 0.29 -6.63
N PHE A 70 9.67 1.14 -7.65
CA PHE A 70 10.81 1.92 -8.12
C PHE A 70 10.31 3.20 -8.81
N THR A 71 11.24 4.03 -9.29
CA THR A 71 10.91 5.25 -10.03
C THR A 71 11.57 5.24 -11.41
N ILE A 72 10.85 5.76 -12.39
CA ILE A 72 11.35 6.01 -13.75
C ILE A 72 11.41 7.54 -13.93
N PRO A 73 12.56 8.12 -14.33
CA PRO A 73 12.61 9.55 -14.60
C PRO A 73 11.77 9.90 -15.84
N ALA A 74 10.84 10.84 -15.70
CA ALA A 74 10.11 11.45 -16.82
C ALA A 74 11.00 12.46 -17.57
N GLU A 75 10.55 12.91 -18.74
CA GLU A 75 11.32 13.85 -19.58
C GLU A 75 11.67 15.17 -18.87
N ASP A 76 10.81 15.62 -17.96
CA ASP A 76 10.99 16.82 -17.14
C ASP A 76 11.78 16.57 -15.83
N GLY A 77 12.25 15.33 -15.63
CA GLY A 77 12.97 14.90 -14.43
C GLY A 77 12.07 14.47 -13.27
N PHE A 78 10.75 14.46 -13.42
CA PHE A 78 9.85 13.96 -12.39
C PHE A 78 10.08 12.45 -12.14
N PRO A 79 10.28 12.01 -10.88
CA PRO A 79 10.47 10.59 -10.55
C PRO A 79 9.11 9.87 -10.55
N MET A 80 8.70 9.35 -11.71
CA MET A 80 7.42 8.67 -11.88
C MET A 80 7.40 7.33 -11.12
N PRO A 81 6.48 7.13 -10.16
CA PRO A 81 6.34 5.86 -9.46
C PRO A 81 5.97 4.72 -10.41
N ALA A 82 6.63 3.58 -10.26
CA ALA A 82 6.41 2.36 -11.02
C ALA A 82 6.47 1.13 -10.11
N GLU A 83 5.84 0.03 -10.55
CA GLU A 83 5.93 -1.26 -9.88
C GLU A 83 6.22 -2.36 -10.90
N ILE A 84 6.98 -3.39 -10.48
CA ILE A 84 7.29 -4.56 -11.30
C ILE A 84 7.07 -5.84 -10.52
N LEU A 85 6.29 -6.76 -11.08
CA LEU A 85 6.21 -8.14 -10.62
C LEU A 85 7.12 -9.00 -11.51
N LYS A 86 8.21 -9.50 -10.93
CA LYS A 86 9.16 -10.35 -11.66
C LYS A 86 8.66 -11.80 -11.72
N PRO A 87 9.04 -12.57 -12.76
CA PRO A 87 8.86 -14.02 -12.77
C PRO A 87 9.39 -14.66 -11.49
N ARG A 88 8.76 -15.75 -11.05
CA ARG A 88 9.13 -16.47 -9.81
C ARG A 88 10.63 -16.81 -9.75
N ASP A 89 11.15 -17.38 -10.83
CA ASP A 89 12.56 -17.76 -10.94
C ASP A 89 13.34 -16.74 -11.77
N PHE A 90 13.16 -15.45 -11.46
CA PHE A 90 13.82 -14.37 -12.19
C PHE A 90 15.33 -14.51 -12.13
N ASP A 91 15.95 -14.52 -13.31
CA ASP A 91 17.38 -14.59 -13.51
C ASP A 91 17.83 -13.31 -14.24
N PRO A 92 18.68 -12.47 -13.64
CA PRO A 92 19.12 -11.22 -14.27
C PRO A 92 19.93 -11.43 -15.56
N GLY A 93 20.43 -12.65 -15.83
CA GLY A 93 21.12 -13.00 -17.07
C GLY A 93 20.19 -13.39 -18.23
N LYS A 94 18.88 -13.50 -18.00
CA LYS A 94 17.88 -13.91 -19.00
C LYS A 94 16.99 -12.75 -19.42
N ARG A 95 16.42 -12.87 -20.63
CA ARG A 95 15.40 -11.96 -21.16
C ARG A 95 14.02 -12.56 -20.99
N TYR A 96 13.06 -11.73 -20.59
CA TYR A 96 11.67 -12.12 -20.40
C TYR A 96 10.77 -11.18 -21.20
N PRO A 97 9.66 -11.67 -21.79
CA PRO A 97 8.63 -10.78 -22.32
C PRO A 97 8.03 -9.95 -21.20
N VAL A 98 7.75 -8.67 -21.48
CA VAL A 98 7.17 -7.73 -20.52
C VAL A 98 5.73 -7.44 -20.91
N ILE A 99 4.81 -7.61 -19.97
CA ILE A 99 3.46 -7.05 -20.05
C ILE A 99 3.52 -5.68 -19.40
N TYR A 100 3.31 -4.63 -20.20
CA TYR A 100 3.32 -3.26 -19.71
C TYR A 100 1.88 -2.77 -19.50
N TYR A 101 1.50 -2.56 -18.24
CA TYR A 101 0.19 -2.04 -17.87
C TYR A 101 0.33 -0.58 -17.42
N ILE A 102 -0.39 0.31 -18.09
CA ILE A 102 -0.41 1.73 -17.77
C ILE A 102 -1.85 2.21 -17.65
N TYR A 103 -2.12 2.93 -16.57
CA TYR A 103 -3.27 3.82 -16.49
C TYR A 103 -2.75 5.25 -16.57
N GLY A 104 -3.14 5.97 -17.63
CA GLY A 104 -2.64 7.32 -17.93
C GLY A 104 -3.60 8.46 -17.57
N GLY A 105 -4.68 8.16 -16.85
CA GLY A 105 -5.69 9.17 -16.50
C GLY A 105 -5.24 10.06 -15.33
N PRO A 106 -5.47 11.38 -15.38
CA PRO A 106 -4.96 12.34 -14.38
C PRO A 106 -5.51 12.15 -12.96
N ALA A 107 -6.57 11.35 -12.79
CA ALA A 107 -7.30 11.23 -11.53
C ALA A 107 -7.27 9.82 -10.90
N ALA A 108 -6.48 8.88 -11.44
CA ALA A 108 -6.41 7.53 -10.89
C ALA A 108 -4.96 7.00 -10.87
N PRO A 109 -4.12 7.49 -9.95
CA PRO A 109 -2.80 6.88 -9.76
C PRO A 109 -2.98 5.40 -9.44
N THR A 110 -2.09 4.56 -9.97
CA THR A 110 -2.18 3.11 -9.82
C THR A 110 -1.05 2.53 -9.00
N VAL A 111 -0.02 3.26 -8.60
CA VAL A 111 1.07 2.71 -7.77
C VAL A 111 0.90 3.20 -6.34
N PHE A 112 0.64 2.28 -5.41
CA PHE A 112 0.45 2.58 -3.99
C PHE A 112 1.08 1.49 -3.12
N ASP A 113 1.64 1.87 -1.98
CA ASP A 113 1.99 0.92 -0.93
C ASP A 113 0.74 0.51 -0.14
N ALA A 114 -0.06 -0.36 -0.76
CA ALA A 114 -1.31 -0.88 -0.25
C ALA A 114 -1.51 -2.32 -0.70
N TRP A 115 -2.30 -3.08 0.06
CA TRP A 115 -2.67 -4.43 -0.32
C TRP A 115 -3.53 -4.42 -1.59
N ARG A 116 -3.15 -5.22 -2.60
CA ARG A 116 -3.82 -5.22 -3.93
C ARG A 116 -4.55 -6.52 -4.26
N GLY A 117 -4.82 -7.37 -3.27
CA GLY A 117 -5.16 -8.80 -3.43
C GLY A 117 -6.34 -9.22 -4.31
N THR A 118 -6.94 -8.35 -5.10
CA THR A 118 -7.96 -8.65 -6.12
C THR A 118 -7.59 -8.17 -7.53
N SER A 119 -6.41 -7.57 -7.73
CA SER A 119 -6.06 -6.83 -8.95
C SER A 119 -4.68 -7.16 -9.54
N LEU A 120 -4.08 -8.30 -9.16
CA LEU A 120 -2.94 -8.85 -9.91
C LEU A 120 -3.45 -9.62 -11.13
#